data_AF-A0A1M7Q0Q9-F1
#
_entry.id   AF-A0A1M7Q0Q9-F1
#
_cell.length_a   1.000
_cell.length_b   1.000
_cell.length_c   1.000
_cell.angle_alpha   90.00
_cell.angle_beta   90.00
_cell.angle_gamma   90.00
#
_symmetry.space_group_name_H-M   'P 1'
#
loop_
_entity.id
_entity.type
_entity.pdbx_description
1 polymer ?
#
loop_
_entity_poly.entity_id
_entity_poly.type
_entity_poly.pdbx_seq_one_letter_code
_entity_poly.pdbx_strand_id
1 'polypeptide(L)'
;MQTKQFHPMRLMQYFLLTIIIITFSSNLHAQLPKILKDANDALRTGTETMRTVGVFIDATKRTTDQFNKHVKVVKSGTPQPSVPPDQTTKPKFKKGDFTNIKWEPIAYFDGQIFPSMVISMADYRGTIDNAFMNSVKSSALGFRFLSNSSYIPLKWEIESTDKSYFDKVSGDFMFQQAGQEVYFMPNIPWNMSTLAKQVSSSPINIIFRLYDEDGNKVEKSVPLFMRSINDCIYRYHEQKFDFLFTAFIQEQHPEIDKILKDALKTKLISAISGYQGDDVNTILQVAAIWKVLHDRGFQYSSITATSTNSTNVLASQAVRTFDNSMKTNQANCVDGTVVFASLLRAINISTVMVLTHNHCFLGFYTSSKRDKILYLETTMLSNSDIIDKATAAKKNQAYVDQFMQAVKYASNKEYPEYKAANDLVEIDVDYYRSFVRPLPFQ
;
A
#
# COMPACT_ATOMS: atom_id res chain seq x y z
N MET A 1 53.51 -70.41 -7.49
CA MET A 1 52.28 -70.03 -6.75
C MET A 1 51.89 -68.61 -7.13
N GLN A 2 50.67 -68.50 -7.65
CA GLN A 2 49.76 -67.33 -7.73
C GLN A 2 50.18 -66.06 -8.48
N THR A 3 49.65 -66.00 -9.70
CA THR A 3 49.17 -64.84 -10.44
C THR A 3 48.11 -64.04 -9.66
N LYS A 4 48.13 -62.70 -9.77
CA LYS A 4 46.94 -61.84 -9.53
C LYS A 4 46.83 -60.80 -10.63
N GLN A 5 45.78 -60.95 -11.43
CA GLN A 5 45.27 -59.99 -12.41
C GLN A 5 44.69 -58.76 -11.68
N PHE A 6 45.01 -57.56 -12.15
CA PHE A 6 44.29 -56.33 -11.81
C PHE A 6 43.22 -56.07 -12.88
N HIS A 7 41.95 -55.99 -12.46
CA HIS A 7 40.81 -55.61 -13.28
C HIS A 7 40.75 -54.07 -13.49
N PRO A 8 40.50 -53.55 -14.71
CA PRO A 8 40.17 -52.15 -14.92
C PRO A 8 38.66 -51.97 -14.92
N MET A 9 38.03 -51.88 -13.74
CA MET A 9 36.58 -51.72 -13.63
C MET A 9 36.16 -50.51 -12.78
N ARG A 10 37.00 -49.47 -12.74
CA ARG A 10 36.67 -48.19 -12.08
C ARG A 10 36.73 -46.95 -12.99
N LEU A 11 37.35 -47.02 -14.17
CA LEU A 11 37.42 -45.84 -15.07
C LEU A 11 36.10 -45.56 -15.82
N MET A 12 35.33 -46.60 -16.19
CA MET A 12 34.05 -46.40 -16.91
C MET A 12 32.94 -45.80 -16.04
N GLN A 13 32.94 -46.02 -14.71
CA GLN A 13 31.93 -45.43 -13.83
C GLN A 13 32.13 -43.94 -13.60
N TYR A 14 33.38 -43.46 -13.54
CA TYR A 14 33.66 -42.02 -13.47
C TYR A 14 33.41 -41.33 -14.82
N PHE A 15 33.66 -41.98 -15.96
CA PHE A 15 33.35 -41.39 -17.27
C PHE A 15 31.83 -41.26 -17.52
N LEU A 16 31.03 -42.24 -17.08
CA LEU A 16 29.56 -42.12 -17.15
C LEU A 16 29.01 -41.06 -16.18
N LEU A 17 29.57 -40.90 -14.97
CA LEU A 17 29.13 -39.88 -14.02
C LEU A 17 29.44 -38.47 -14.52
N THR A 18 30.59 -38.26 -15.16
CA THR A 18 30.99 -36.97 -15.74
C THR A 18 30.15 -36.63 -16.99
N ILE A 19 29.78 -37.62 -17.81
CA ILE A 19 28.89 -37.40 -18.97
C ILE A 19 27.44 -37.12 -18.53
N ILE A 20 26.96 -37.71 -17.42
CA ILE A 20 25.62 -37.41 -16.87
C ILE A 20 25.58 -36.02 -16.21
N ILE A 21 26.68 -35.55 -15.61
CA ILE A 21 26.79 -34.17 -15.09
C ILE A 21 26.93 -33.13 -16.22
N ILE A 22 27.53 -33.50 -17.36
CA ILE A 22 27.68 -32.60 -18.52
C ILE A 22 26.42 -32.55 -19.40
N THR A 23 25.60 -33.62 -19.42
CA THR A 23 24.36 -33.64 -20.23
C THR A 23 23.14 -33.01 -19.53
N PHE A 24 23.17 -32.84 -18.21
CA PHE A 24 22.14 -32.09 -17.47
C PHE A 24 22.48 -30.61 -17.21
N SER A 25 23.72 -30.18 -17.44
CA SER A 25 24.16 -28.78 -17.23
C SER A 25 24.30 -27.96 -18.52
N SER A 26 24.32 -28.60 -19.69
CA SER A 26 24.58 -27.94 -20.98
C SER A 26 23.41 -27.09 -21.51
N ASN A 27 22.16 -27.42 -21.19
CA ASN A 27 21.01 -26.62 -21.63
C ASN A 27 20.91 -25.27 -20.90
N LEU A 28 21.31 -25.18 -19.63
CA LEU A 28 21.26 -23.93 -18.85
C LEU A 28 22.37 -22.94 -19.29
N HIS A 29 23.56 -23.45 -19.63
CA HIS A 29 24.71 -22.64 -20.05
C HIS A 29 24.52 -21.96 -21.41
N ALA A 30 23.83 -22.60 -22.37
CA ALA A 30 23.52 -21.98 -23.66
C ALA A 30 22.38 -20.95 -23.59
N GLN A 31 21.62 -20.92 -22.49
CA GLN A 31 20.39 -20.12 -22.32
C GLN A 31 20.58 -18.90 -21.40
N LEU A 32 21.58 -18.94 -20.52
CA LEU A 32 22.02 -17.78 -19.72
C LEU A 32 22.27 -16.52 -20.58
N PRO A 33 22.88 -16.59 -21.79
CA PRO A 33 23.08 -15.41 -22.63
C PRO A 33 21.78 -14.76 -23.13
N LYS A 34 20.73 -15.55 -23.41
CA LYS A 34 19.42 -15.02 -23.84
C LYS A 34 18.72 -14.35 -22.67
N ILE A 35 18.69 -14.99 -21.50
CA ILE A 35 18.12 -14.42 -20.27
C ILE A 35 18.88 -13.14 -19.89
N LEU A 36 20.21 -13.15 -19.94
CA LEU A 36 21.06 -11.97 -19.74
C LEU A 36 20.73 -10.87 -20.73
N LYS A 37 20.52 -11.20 -22.01
CA LYS A 37 20.17 -10.23 -23.04
C LYS A 37 18.78 -9.63 -22.80
N ASP A 38 17.76 -10.47 -22.61
CA ASP A 38 16.38 -10.04 -22.39
C ASP A 38 16.28 -9.24 -21.08
N ALA A 39 17.00 -9.65 -20.04
CA ALA A 39 17.15 -8.90 -18.79
C ALA A 39 17.86 -7.57 -19.03
N ASN A 40 18.98 -7.53 -19.73
CA ASN A 40 19.70 -6.28 -20.01
C ASN A 40 18.88 -5.32 -20.88
N ASP A 41 18.14 -5.82 -21.86
CA ASP A 41 17.23 -5.03 -22.69
C ASP A 41 16.08 -4.46 -21.84
N ALA A 42 15.45 -5.28 -21.00
CA ALA A 42 14.42 -4.84 -20.07
C ALA A 42 14.96 -3.85 -19.02
N LEU A 43 16.17 -4.06 -18.51
CA LEU A 43 16.83 -3.17 -17.54
C LEU A 43 17.16 -1.83 -18.17
N ARG A 44 17.63 -1.81 -19.43
CA ARG A 44 17.86 -0.57 -20.17
C ARG A 44 16.55 0.19 -20.34
N THR A 45 15.48 -0.47 -20.80
CA THR A 45 14.17 0.18 -20.95
C THR A 45 13.62 0.65 -19.60
N GLY A 46 13.67 -0.19 -18.55
CA GLY A 46 13.19 0.16 -17.22
C GLY A 46 13.93 1.36 -16.63
N THR A 47 15.25 1.41 -16.79
CA THR A 47 16.09 2.55 -16.35
C THR A 47 15.82 3.81 -17.18
N GLU A 48 15.62 3.69 -18.49
CA GLU A 48 15.20 4.80 -19.35
C GLU A 48 13.80 5.31 -19.00
N THR A 49 12.89 4.40 -18.64
CA THR A 49 11.56 4.70 -18.11
C THR A 49 11.71 5.45 -16.80
N MET A 50 12.49 4.97 -15.83
CA MET A 50 12.79 5.71 -14.59
C MET A 50 13.50 7.04 -14.82
N ARG A 51 14.32 7.19 -15.86
CA ARG A 51 14.96 8.48 -16.16
C ARG A 51 13.96 9.44 -16.78
N THR A 52 13.10 8.96 -17.66
CA THR A 52 12.05 9.76 -18.32
C THR A 52 10.99 10.15 -17.30
N VAL A 53 10.43 9.15 -16.62
CA VAL A 53 9.53 9.29 -15.47
C VAL A 53 10.22 10.10 -14.39
N GLY A 54 11.51 9.92 -14.12
CA GLY A 54 12.30 10.73 -13.19
C GLY A 54 12.40 12.20 -13.58
N VAL A 55 12.54 12.52 -14.87
CA VAL A 55 12.48 13.90 -15.38
C VAL A 55 11.05 14.46 -15.33
N PHE A 56 10.02 13.63 -15.52
CA PHE A 56 8.61 14.00 -15.33
C PHE A 56 8.20 14.08 -13.85
N ILE A 57 8.79 13.26 -12.99
CA ILE A 57 8.69 13.23 -11.54
C ILE A 57 9.44 14.44 -11.02
N ASP A 58 10.56 14.86 -11.58
CA ASP A 58 11.22 16.12 -11.21
C ASP A 58 10.45 17.34 -11.75
N ALA A 59 9.73 17.20 -12.87
CA ALA A 59 8.79 18.21 -13.38
C ALA A 59 7.45 18.25 -12.61
N THR A 60 7.03 17.16 -11.95
CA THR A 60 5.87 17.09 -11.04
C THR A 60 6.26 17.25 -9.55
N LYS A 61 7.53 17.04 -9.20
CA LYS A 61 8.27 17.57 -8.04
C LYS A 61 8.76 19.00 -8.32
N ARG A 62 8.03 19.76 -9.14
CA ARG A 62 7.80 21.14 -8.77
C ARG A 62 7.41 21.10 -7.30
N THR A 63 8.28 21.63 -6.44
CA THR A 63 8.13 21.56 -4.98
C THR A 63 6.68 21.86 -4.61
N THR A 64 6.21 21.26 -3.53
CA THR A 64 4.91 21.53 -2.89
C THR A 64 4.60 23.05 -2.82
N ASP A 65 5.63 23.91 -2.87
CA ASP A 65 5.55 25.37 -2.99
C ASP A 65 4.97 25.92 -4.31
N GLN A 66 5.09 25.23 -5.45
CA GLN A 66 4.52 25.67 -6.74
C GLN A 66 3.08 25.19 -6.98
N PHE A 67 2.63 24.15 -6.25
CA PHE A 67 1.23 23.68 -6.30
C PHE A 67 0.26 24.55 -5.48
N ASN A 68 0.78 25.46 -4.64
CA ASN A 68 -0.01 26.45 -3.89
C ASN A 68 -0.55 27.62 -4.74
N LYS A 69 -0.37 27.60 -6.06
CA LYS A 69 -0.96 28.62 -6.96
C LYS A 69 -2.35 28.20 -7.45
N HIS A 70 -3.29 28.09 -6.53
CA HIS A 70 -4.68 28.57 -6.66
C HIS A 70 -5.45 28.39 -5.34
N VAL A 71 -4.87 28.86 -4.24
CA VAL A 71 -5.70 29.39 -3.15
C VAL A 71 -5.56 30.90 -3.24
N LYS A 72 -6.60 31.57 -3.74
CA LYS A 72 -6.78 32.98 -3.39
C LYS A 72 -6.93 32.99 -1.87
N VAL A 73 -5.85 33.32 -1.16
CA VAL A 73 -5.97 33.97 0.12
C VAL A 73 -6.71 35.27 -0.18
N VAL A 74 -8.03 35.24 -0.06
CA VAL A 74 -8.76 36.45 0.27
C VAL A 74 -8.11 36.91 1.55
N LYS A 75 -7.43 38.06 1.53
CA LYS A 75 -6.88 38.68 2.74
C LYS A 75 -7.98 38.72 3.80
N SER A 76 -8.03 37.75 4.71
CA SER A 76 -8.56 37.98 6.05
C SER A 76 -7.34 38.35 6.87
N GLY A 77 -7.39 39.52 7.51
CA GLY A 77 -6.32 39.95 8.40
C GLY A 77 -6.02 38.86 9.44
N THR A 78 -4.79 38.85 9.95
CA THR A 78 -4.36 37.93 11.01
C THR A 78 -5.43 37.89 12.11
N PRO A 79 -6.10 36.75 12.34
CA PRO A 79 -7.19 36.64 13.30
C PRO A 79 -6.75 37.22 14.65
N GLN A 80 -7.47 38.23 15.14
CA GLN A 80 -7.19 38.84 16.43
C GLN A 80 -8.19 38.31 17.46
N PRO A 81 -7.73 37.99 18.68
CA PRO A 81 -8.66 37.72 19.77
C PRO A 81 -9.60 38.91 19.99
N SER A 82 -10.87 38.61 20.29
CA SER A 82 -11.88 39.62 20.67
C SER A 82 -11.67 40.19 22.07
N VAL A 83 -10.94 39.47 22.93
CA VAL A 83 -10.59 39.88 24.30
C VAL A 83 -9.11 39.56 24.56
N PRO A 84 -8.44 40.22 25.52
CA PRO A 84 -7.07 39.91 25.90
C PRO A 84 -6.86 38.44 26.33
N PRO A 85 -5.66 37.84 26.16
CA PRO A 85 -5.37 36.44 26.50
C PRO A 85 -5.55 36.05 27.98
N ASP A 86 -5.52 37.03 28.88
CA ASP A 86 -5.76 36.88 30.31
C ASP A 86 -7.25 36.89 30.69
N GLN A 87 -8.16 37.10 29.72
CA GLN A 87 -9.60 37.10 29.92
C GLN A 87 -10.26 35.91 29.23
N THR A 88 -11.22 35.28 29.91
CA THR A 88 -12.04 34.21 29.35
C THR A 88 -13.44 34.71 29.01
N THR A 89 -13.98 34.23 27.90
CA THR A 89 -15.40 34.42 27.55
C THR A 89 -16.17 33.18 27.96
N LYS A 90 -17.02 33.28 28.98
CA LYS A 90 -17.87 32.14 29.39
C LYS A 90 -18.80 31.67 28.27
N PRO A 91 -18.95 30.35 28.03
CA PRO A 91 -20.04 29.83 27.21
C PRO A 91 -21.40 30.31 27.72
N LYS A 92 -22.30 30.70 26.81
CA LYS A 92 -23.65 31.16 27.14
C LYS A 92 -24.65 30.07 26.81
N PHE A 93 -25.13 29.36 27.82
CA PHE A 93 -26.11 28.29 27.67
C PHE A 93 -27.55 28.82 27.78
N LYS A 94 -28.39 28.55 26.76
CA LYS A 94 -29.81 28.93 26.77
C LYS A 94 -30.63 27.97 25.94
N LYS A 95 -31.77 27.52 26.47
CA LYS A 95 -32.71 26.60 25.79
C LYS A 95 -32.04 25.31 25.27
N GLY A 96 -31.09 24.76 26.02
CA GLY A 96 -30.44 23.50 25.66
C GLY A 96 -29.32 23.61 24.64
N ASP A 97 -28.84 24.82 24.31
CA ASP A 97 -27.70 25.00 23.40
C ASP A 97 -26.77 26.15 23.83
N PHE A 98 -25.54 26.13 23.32
CA PHE A 98 -24.60 27.25 23.44
C PHE A 98 -24.91 28.32 22.39
N THR A 99 -25.07 29.55 22.84
CA THR A 99 -25.56 30.67 22.00
C THR A 99 -24.45 31.58 21.47
N ASN A 100 -23.29 31.59 22.14
CA ASN A 100 -22.13 32.38 21.74
C ASN A 100 -21.02 31.54 21.10
N ILE A 101 -21.23 30.25 20.89
CA ILE A 101 -20.33 29.38 20.13
C ILE A 101 -21.15 28.37 19.34
N LYS A 102 -20.97 28.38 18.02
CA LYS A 102 -21.54 27.37 17.13
C LYS A 102 -20.59 26.19 17.09
N TRP A 103 -21.14 24.99 17.07
CA TRP A 103 -20.35 23.78 16.99
C TRP A 103 -21.05 22.68 16.18
N GLU A 104 -20.25 21.87 15.50
CA GLU A 104 -20.72 20.72 14.74
C GLU A 104 -19.74 19.55 14.88
N PRO A 105 -20.24 18.30 15.01
CA PRO A 105 -19.42 17.12 14.84
C PRO A 105 -18.81 17.09 13.44
N ILE A 106 -17.55 16.67 13.36
CA ILE A 106 -16.85 16.38 12.12
C ILE A 106 -16.58 14.89 12.07
N ALA A 107 -16.97 14.27 10.96
CA ALA A 107 -16.52 12.96 10.53
C ALA A 107 -16.09 13.09 9.07
N TYR A 108 -14.79 13.01 8.79
CA TYR A 108 -14.31 13.03 7.41
C TYR A 108 -14.72 11.75 6.67
N PHE A 109 -14.33 11.69 5.40
CA PHE A 109 -14.60 10.55 4.51
C PHE A 109 -16.10 10.28 4.33
N ASP A 110 -16.91 11.34 4.37
CA ASP A 110 -18.36 11.28 4.18
C ASP A 110 -19.04 10.37 5.21
N GLY A 111 -18.59 10.47 6.47
CA GLY A 111 -19.12 9.69 7.58
C GLY A 111 -18.67 8.22 7.59
N GLN A 112 -17.57 7.89 6.91
CA GLN A 112 -17.01 6.54 6.85
C GLN A 112 -15.72 6.44 7.67
N ILE A 113 -15.58 5.36 8.44
CA ILE A 113 -14.37 5.03 9.19
C ILE A 113 -13.71 3.84 8.51
N PHE A 114 -12.45 3.99 8.08
CA PHE A 114 -11.68 2.95 7.42
C PHE A 114 -10.72 2.29 8.43
N PRO A 115 -10.99 1.07 8.94
CA PRO A 115 -10.09 0.38 9.86
C PRO A 115 -8.66 0.23 9.31
N SER A 116 -8.54 0.02 7.99
CA SER A 116 -7.27 -0.06 7.27
C SER A 116 -6.43 1.21 7.45
N MET A 117 -7.03 2.38 7.24
CA MET A 117 -6.38 3.67 7.44
C MET A 117 -6.02 3.91 8.90
N VAL A 118 -6.97 3.66 9.82
CA VAL A 118 -6.75 3.89 11.27
C VAL A 118 -5.58 3.06 11.80
N ILE A 119 -5.55 1.75 11.47
CA ILE A 119 -4.47 0.85 11.91
C ILE A 119 -3.15 1.22 11.25
N SER A 120 -3.15 1.40 9.93
CA SER A 120 -1.92 1.65 9.17
C SER A 120 -1.28 2.98 9.51
N MET A 121 -2.06 3.98 9.91
CA MET A 121 -1.59 5.31 10.28
C MET A 121 -1.47 5.55 11.80
N ALA A 122 -1.72 4.54 12.64
CA ALA A 122 -1.75 4.70 14.10
C ALA A 122 -0.49 5.32 14.72
N ASP A 123 0.68 5.05 14.14
CA ASP A 123 1.98 5.60 14.57
C ASP A 123 2.63 6.43 13.46
N TYR A 124 1.82 6.99 12.58
CA TYR A 124 2.29 7.84 11.50
C TYR A 124 3.02 9.06 12.07
N ARG A 125 4.35 9.07 11.92
CA ARG A 125 5.24 10.21 12.20
C ARG A 125 5.76 10.86 10.93
N GLY A 126 5.22 10.45 9.78
CA GLY A 126 5.72 10.84 8.46
C GLY A 126 5.64 12.34 8.22
N THR A 127 6.53 12.78 7.33
CA THR A 127 6.77 14.17 6.93
C THR A 127 5.86 14.63 5.80
N ILE A 128 4.71 13.97 5.53
CA ILE A 128 3.74 14.49 4.55
C ILE A 128 3.13 15.74 5.18
N ASP A 129 3.77 16.87 4.91
CA ASP A 129 3.42 18.19 5.43
C ASP A 129 2.19 18.73 4.70
N ASN A 130 1.05 18.16 5.07
CA ASN A 130 -0.26 18.66 4.71
C ASN A 130 -1.09 18.76 5.99
N ALA A 131 -1.60 19.96 6.26
CA ALA A 131 -2.49 20.21 7.41
C ALA A 131 -3.66 19.22 7.47
N PHE A 132 -4.21 18.82 6.32
CA PHE A 132 -5.24 17.79 6.23
C PHE A 132 -4.71 16.42 6.68
N MET A 133 -3.52 16.01 6.22
CA MET A 133 -2.90 14.75 6.63
C MET A 133 -2.61 14.69 8.13
N ASN A 134 -2.25 15.82 8.74
CA ASN A 134 -2.11 15.94 10.19
C ASN A 134 -3.45 15.82 10.93
N SER A 135 -4.56 16.26 10.32
CA SER A 135 -5.90 16.20 10.89
C SER A 135 -6.59 14.83 10.81
N VAL A 136 -6.13 13.92 9.94
CA VAL A 136 -6.72 12.58 9.73
C VAL A 136 -5.95 11.44 10.42
N LYS A 137 -4.87 11.74 11.17
CA LYS A 137 -3.95 10.72 11.70
C LYS A 137 -4.58 9.69 12.65
N SER A 138 -5.70 10.01 13.31
CA SER A 138 -6.16 9.22 14.47
C SER A 138 -7.61 8.76 14.42
N SER A 139 -8.46 9.32 13.56
CA SER A 139 -9.89 8.94 13.52
C SER A 139 -10.72 9.62 12.45
N ALA A 140 -10.27 10.76 11.93
CA ALA A 140 -11.11 11.66 11.14
C ALA A 140 -12.38 12.15 11.88
N LEU A 141 -12.43 12.01 13.21
CA LEU A 141 -13.52 12.47 14.08
C LEU A 141 -13.10 13.70 14.88
N GLY A 142 -13.98 14.68 15.00
CA GLY A 142 -13.69 15.88 15.78
C GLY A 142 -14.84 16.87 15.83
N PHE A 143 -14.49 18.13 16.01
CA PHE A 143 -15.43 19.24 16.18
C PHE A 143 -15.04 20.39 15.27
N ARG A 144 -16.03 21.05 14.67
CA ARG A 144 -15.90 22.36 14.05
C ARG A 144 -16.53 23.39 14.94
N PHE A 145 -15.77 24.43 15.29
CA PHE A 145 -16.22 25.54 16.14
C PHE A 145 -16.20 26.86 15.38
N LEU A 146 -17.17 27.73 15.67
CA LEU A 146 -17.19 29.11 15.19
C LEU A 146 -17.81 30.03 16.24
N SER A 147 -17.11 31.10 16.61
CA SER A 147 -17.62 32.12 17.52
C SER A 147 -17.11 33.51 17.12
N ASN A 148 -17.89 34.54 17.43
CA ASN A 148 -17.44 35.94 17.36
C ASN A 148 -16.66 36.38 18.61
N SER A 149 -16.51 35.49 19.59
CA SER A 149 -15.76 35.70 20.82
C SER A 149 -14.58 34.75 20.89
N SER A 150 -13.55 35.11 21.66
CA SER A 150 -12.32 34.34 21.87
C SER A 150 -12.15 33.95 23.33
N TYR A 151 -11.22 33.04 23.57
CA TYR A 151 -10.91 32.44 24.87
C TYR A 151 -12.13 31.84 25.56
N ILE A 152 -12.86 31.00 24.82
CA ILE A 152 -14.02 30.24 25.35
C ILE A 152 -13.54 28.85 25.80
N PRO A 153 -13.53 28.57 27.11
CA PRO A 153 -13.20 27.23 27.62
C PRO A 153 -14.39 26.28 27.38
N LEU A 154 -14.08 25.08 26.90
CA LEU A 154 -15.02 23.99 26.70
C LEU A 154 -14.41 22.69 27.19
N LYS A 155 -15.23 21.82 27.77
CA LYS A 155 -14.90 20.39 27.91
C LYS A 155 -15.59 19.64 26.78
N TRP A 156 -14.92 18.67 26.21
CA TRP A 156 -15.46 17.88 25.10
C TRP A 156 -15.41 16.38 25.41
N GLU A 157 -16.31 15.61 24.82
CA GLU A 157 -16.31 14.15 24.87
C GLU A 157 -16.77 13.57 23.52
N ILE A 158 -16.12 12.49 23.10
CA ILE A 158 -16.54 11.64 21.98
C ILE A 158 -16.70 10.22 22.53
N GLU A 159 -17.86 9.60 22.32
CA GLU A 159 -18.20 8.24 22.78
C GLU A 159 -18.67 7.41 21.59
N SER A 160 -18.24 6.15 21.52
CA SER A 160 -18.86 5.16 20.63
C SER A 160 -20.04 4.50 21.31
N THR A 161 -21.17 4.35 20.61
CA THR A 161 -22.25 3.49 21.13
C THR A 161 -21.84 2.03 21.19
N ASP A 162 -20.92 1.60 20.32
CA ASP A 162 -20.31 0.28 20.38
C ASP A 162 -18.92 0.37 21.05
N LYS A 163 -18.91 0.06 22.34
CA LYS A 163 -17.73 0.16 23.21
C LYS A 163 -16.61 -0.82 22.84
N SER A 164 -16.88 -1.80 21.97
CA SER A 164 -15.85 -2.71 21.47
C SER A 164 -14.80 -1.99 20.61
N TYR A 165 -15.18 -0.89 19.95
CA TYR A 165 -14.29 -0.06 19.14
C TYR A 165 -13.53 0.97 19.97
N PHE A 166 -14.20 1.70 20.85
CA PHE A 166 -13.60 2.51 21.92
C PHE A 166 -14.72 2.87 22.88
N ASP A 167 -14.43 3.10 24.16
CA ASP A 167 -15.47 3.53 25.11
C ASP A 167 -15.75 5.03 24.91
N LYS A 168 -14.85 5.88 25.43
CA LYS A 168 -14.94 7.33 25.27
C LYS A 168 -13.58 7.99 25.37
N VAL A 169 -13.50 9.22 24.88
CA VAL A 169 -12.35 10.11 25.03
C VAL A 169 -12.84 11.53 25.27
N SER A 170 -12.18 12.23 26.19
CA SER A 170 -12.56 13.58 26.60
C SER A 170 -11.35 14.41 26.95
N GLY A 171 -11.55 15.72 27.03
CA GLY A 171 -10.52 16.67 27.46
C GLY A 171 -11.04 18.09 27.52
N ASP A 172 -10.12 19.01 27.80
CA ASP A 172 -10.37 20.44 27.75
C ASP A 172 -9.96 21.01 26.39
N PHE A 173 -10.66 22.05 25.95
CA PHE A 173 -10.38 22.79 24.72
C PHE A 173 -10.62 24.29 24.96
N MET A 174 -9.71 25.13 24.46
CA MET A 174 -9.85 26.58 24.53
C MET A 174 -10.00 27.13 23.12
N PHE A 175 -11.17 27.69 22.81
CA PHE A 175 -11.38 28.38 21.54
C PHE A 175 -10.76 29.78 21.58
N GLN A 176 -9.68 30.02 20.86
CA GLN A 176 -8.88 31.26 20.98
C GLN A 176 -9.15 32.30 19.88
N GLN A 177 -9.84 31.96 18.79
CA GLN A 177 -9.88 32.76 17.56
C GLN A 177 -11.28 33.29 17.25
N ALA A 178 -11.54 34.58 17.47
CA ALA A 178 -12.83 35.17 17.11
C ALA A 178 -13.00 35.30 15.58
N GLY A 179 -14.19 34.99 15.08
CA GLY A 179 -14.59 35.11 13.68
C GLY A 179 -14.04 34.04 12.73
N GLN A 180 -13.36 33.01 13.25
CA GLN A 180 -12.74 31.96 12.46
C GLN A 180 -13.31 30.58 12.77
N GLU A 181 -13.48 29.74 11.72
CA GLU A 181 -13.78 28.32 11.90
C GLU A 181 -12.52 27.58 12.39
N VAL A 182 -12.66 26.87 13.51
CA VAL A 182 -11.60 26.05 14.10
C VAL A 182 -12.00 24.58 14.05
N TYR A 183 -11.14 23.75 13.47
CA TYR A 183 -11.29 22.29 13.44
C TYR A 183 -10.43 21.68 14.53
N PHE A 184 -11.07 21.02 15.49
CA PHE A 184 -10.41 20.33 16.59
C PHE A 184 -10.59 18.81 16.42
N MET A 185 -9.49 18.12 16.13
CA MET A 185 -9.47 16.70 15.78
C MET A 185 -8.67 15.92 16.84
N PRO A 186 -9.31 15.46 17.93
CA PRO A 186 -8.62 14.72 18.98
C PRO A 186 -8.28 13.28 18.55
N ASN A 187 -7.26 12.72 19.20
CA ASN A 187 -6.93 11.31 19.02
C ASN A 187 -7.98 10.40 19.65
N ILE A 188 -8.50 9.45 18.88
CA ILE A 188 -9.47 8.48 19.37
C ILE A 188 -8.74 7.19 19.76
N PRO A 189 -8.97 6.65 20.97
CA PRO A 189 -8.30 5.45 21.46
C PRO A 189 -8.95 4.19 20.90
N TRP A 190 -8.83 3.99 19.58
CA TRP A 190 -9.41 2.82 18.92
C TRP A 190 -8.82 1.50 19.42
N ASN A 191 -9.68 0.52 19.61
CA ASN A 191 -9.32 -0.87 19.82
C ASN A 191 -8.88 -1.49 18.50
N MET A 192 -7.57 -1.52 18.28
CA MET A 192 -6.96 -2.04 17.07
C MET A 192 -7.29 -3.53 16.83
N SER A 193 -7.51 -4.33 17.89
CA SER A 193 -7.89 -5.74 17.73
C SER A 193 -9.31 -5.90 17.18
N THR A 194 -10.24 -5.05 17.62
CA THR A 194 -11.61 -5.02 17.09
C THR A 194 -11.60 -4.55 15.64
N LEU A 195 -10.91 -3.44 15.35
CA LEU A 195 -10.77 -2.91 14.00
C LEU A 195 -10.19 -3.93 13.02
N ALA A 196 -9.17 -4.69 13.43
CA ALA A 196 -8.54 -5.72 12.62
C ALA A 196 -9.49 -6.86 12.22
N LYS A 197 -10.54 -7.11 13.02
CA LYS A 197 -11.53 -8.18 12.81
C LYS A 197 -12.76 -7.72 12.02
N GLN A 198 -12.85 -6.44 11.67
CA GLN A 198 -13.98 -5.87 10.96
C GLN A 198 -13.94 -6.23 9.47
N VAL A 199 -14.43 -7.42 9.11
CA VAL A 199 -14.37 -7.91 7.72
C VAL A 199 -15.54 -7.46 6.85
N SER A 200 -16.64 -7.01 7.44
CA SER A 200 -17.83 -6.48 6.74
C SER A 200 -18.09 -5.03 7.13
N SER A 201 -18.83 -4.30 6.30
CA SER A 201 -19.26 -2.94 6.64
C SER A 201 -20.47 -2.96 7.59
N SER A 202 -20.47 -2.10 8.61
CA SER A 202 -21.59 -1.99 9.56
C SER A 202 -21.83 -0.54 9.98
N PRO A 203 -23.09 -0.14 10.26
CA PRO A 203 -23.36 1.18 10.84
C PRO A 203 -22.82 1.26 12.27
N ILE A 204 -22.41 2.46 12.70
CA ILE A 204 -21.97 2.78 14.06
C ILE A 204 -22.43 4.19 14.41
N ASN A 205 -22.85 4.44 15.65
CA ASN A 205 -23.19 5.78 16.10
C ASN A 205 -22.08 6.32 17.00
N ILE A 206 -21.65 7.56 16.74
CA ILE A 206 -20.70 8.27 17.58
C ILE A 206 -21.40 9.47 18.19
N ILE A 207 -21.28 9.60 19.51
CA ILE A 207 -21.89 10.68 20.28
C ILE A 207 -20.82 11.73 20.58
N PHE A 208 -21.10 12.97 20.22
CA PHE A 208 -20.26 14.14 20.49
C PHE A 208 -20.93 15.02 21.53
N ARG A 209 -20.18 15.43 22.55
CA ARG A 209 -20.68 16.28 23.64
C ARG A 209 -19.74 17.43 23.90
N LEU A 210 -20.32 18.55 24.32
CA LEU A 210 -19.61 19.69 24.87
C LEU A 210 -20.24 20.08 26.20
N TYR A 211 -19.39 20.55 27.10
CA TYR A 211 -19.79 21.04 28.42
C TYR A 211 -19.15 22.40 28.68
N ASP A 212 -19.89 23.25 29.40
CA ASP A 212 -19.31 24.43 30.03
C ASP A 212 -18.78 24.12 31.44
N GLU A 213 -18.23 25.14 32.09
CA GLU A 213 -17.66 25.03 33.46
C GLU A 213 -18.72 24.66 34.51
N ASP A 214 -19.97 25.06 34.29
CA ASP A 214 -21.09 24.84 35.19
C ASP A 214 -21.74 23.45 34.99
N GLY A 215 -21.26 22.68 34.02
CA GLY A 215 -21.73 21.32 33.71
C GLY A 215 -22.93 21.27 32.77
N ASN A 216 -23.37 22.40 32.19
CA ASN A 216 -24.39 22.37 31.15
C ASN A 216 -23.83 21.64 29.92
N LYS A 217 -24.67 20.80 29.30
CA LYS A 217 -24.26 19.91 28.21
C LYS A 217 -25.09 20.12 26.96
N VAL A 218 -24.43 20.03 25.81
CA VAL A 218 -25.04 19.82 24.49
C VAL A 218 -24.52 18.52 23.88
N GLU A 219 -25.33 17.85 23.08
CA GLU A 219 -25.02 16.53 22.54
C GLU A 219 -25.55 16.37 21.11
N LYS A 220 -24.78 15.69 20.25
CA LYS A 220 -25.20 15.26 18.91
C LYS A 220 -24.74 13.83 18.67
N SER A 221 -25.66 12.97 18.22
CA SER A 221 -25.36 11.61 17.78
C SER A 221 -25.22 11.59 16.26
N VAL A 222 -24.12 11.06 15.76
CA VAL A 222 -23.80 11.02 14.32
C VAL A 222 -23.77 9.55 13.87
N PRO A 223 -24.68 9.13 12.97
CA PRO A 223 -24.59 7.82 12.36
C PRO A 223 -23.47 7.81 11.32
N LEU A 224 -22.56 6.86 11.45
CA LEU A 224 -21.40 6.62 10.60
C LEU A 224 -21.41 5.18 10.08
N PHE A 225 -20.50 4.88 9.16
CA PHE A 225 -20.25 3.52 8.67
C PHE A 225 -18.82 3.08 8.98
N MET A 226 -18.70 2.00 9.74
CA MET A 226 -17.46 1.28 9.92
C MET A 226 -17.22 0.38 8.70
N ARG A 227 -16.17 0.65 7.92
CA ARG A 227 -15.84 -0.10 6.70
C ARG A 227 -15.17 -1.42 7.03
N SER A 228 -15.03 -2.27 6.00
CA SER A 228 -14.20 -3.48 6.13
C SER A 228 -12.73 -3.08 6.28
N ILE A 229 -11.95 -3.85 7.04
CA ILE A 229 -10.49 -3.78 7.09
C ILE A 229 -9.85 -4.00 5.71
N ASN A 230 -10.57 -4.65 4.80
CA ASN A 230 -10.14 -4.87 3.43
C ASN A 230 -10.44 -3.68 2.50
N ASP A 231 -11.15 -2.65 2.97
CA ASP A 231 -11.48 -1.47 2.18
C ASP A 231 -10.37 -0.43 2.32
N CYS A 232 -9.67 -0.13 1.23
CA CYS A 232 -8.59 0.86 1.18
C CYS A 232 -9.10 2.15 0.56
N ILE A 233 -9.18 3.22 1.36
CA ILE A 233 -9.38 4.56 0.82
C ILE A 233 -8.11 4.99 0.06
N TYR A 234 -8.27 5.50 -1.15
CA TYR A 234 -7.15 5.99 -1.96
C TYR A 234 -7.36 7.41 -2.49
N ARG A 235 -8.56 7.98 -2.35
CA ARG A 235 -8.82 9.39 -2.66
C ARG A 235 -9.92 9.98 -1.77
N TYR A 236 -9.73 11.22 -1.34
CA TYR A 236 -10.77 12.02 -0.69
C TYR A 236 -10.64 13.50 -1.09
N HIS A 237 -11.67 14.06 -1.74
CA HIS A 237 -11.62 15.31 -2.50
C HIS A 237 -10.42 15.31 -3.47
N GLU A 238 -9.55 16.30 -3.34
CA GLU A 238 -8.30 16.43 -4.12
C GLU A 238 -7.13 15.67 -3.47
N GLN A 239 -7.33 15.10 -2.29
CA GLN A 239 -6.27 14.42 -1.53
C GLN A 239 -6.10 12.97 -1.99
N LYS A 240 -4.85 12.59 -2.23
CA LYS A 240 -4.45 11.25 -2.62
C LYS A 240 -4.00 10.44 -1.41
N PHE A 241 -4.54 9.24 -1.29
CA PHE A 241 -4.27 8.26 -0.24
C PHE A 241 -3.75 6.94 -0.82
N ASP A 242 -3.34 6.92 -2.09
CA ASP A 242 -2.87 5.71 -2.78
C ASP A 242 -1.76 4.97 -2.02
N PHE A 243 -0.95 5.69 -1.25
CA PHE A 243 0.10 5.11 -0.40
C PHE A 243 -0.42 4.13 0.66
N LEU A 244 -1.71 4.20 1.03
CA LEU A 244 -2.33 3.26 1.97
C LEU A 244 -2.41 1.83 1.41
N PHE A 245 -2.29 1.63 0.09
CA PHE A 245 -2.15 0.28 -0.48
C PHE A 245 -0.92 -0.45 0.08
N THR A 246 0.13 0.27 0.49
CA THR A 246 1.33 -0.34 1.10
C THR A 246 1.07 -0.99 2.46
N ALA A 247 -0.04 -0.66 3.12
CA ALA A 247 -0.47 -1.30 4.36
C ALA A 247 -0.90 -2.76 4.12
N PHE A 248 -1.34 -3.10 2.92
CA PHE A 248 -1.79 -4.45 2.56
C PHE A 248 -0.63 -5.40 2.26
N ILE A 249 0.59 -4.87 2.14
CA ILE A 249 1.81 -5.66 1.91
C ILE A 249 2.22 -6.34 3.23
N GLN A 250 2.25 -7.68 3.20
CA GLN A 250 2.37 -8.57 4.35
C GLN A 250 3.63 -9.45 4.24
N GLU A 251 4.81 -8.83 4.24
CA GLU A 251 6.11 -9.52 4.09
C GLU A 251 6.49 -10.48 5.23
N GLN A 252 5.76 -10.46 6.34
CA GLN A 252 5.97 -11.36 7.48
C GLN A 252 4.94 -12.51 7.50
N HIS A 253 4.12 -12.67 6.46
CA HIS A 253 3.05 -13.66 6.45
C HIS A 253 3.62 -15.09 6.44
N PRO A 254 3.15 -16.00 7.31
CA PRO A 254 3.75 -17.34 7.49
C PRO A 254 3.66 -18.24 6.26
N GLU A 255 2.74 -17.97 5.32
CA GLU A 255 2.65 -18.74 4.08
C GLU A 255 3.72 -18.41 3.05
N ILE A 256 4.43 -17.28 3.21
CA ILE A 256 5.52 -16.89 2.31
C ILE A 256 6.60 -17.99 2.26
N ASP A 257 6.96 -18.56 3.41
CA ASP A 257 7.94 -19.66 3.48
C ASP A 257 7.55 -20.87 2.63
N LYS A 258 6.25 -21.15 2.47
CA LYS A 258 5.78 -22.24 1.62
C LYS A 258 6.05 -21.91 0.14
N ILE A 259 5.77 -20.69 -0.28
CA ILE A 259 6.02 -20.20 -1.65
C ILE A 259 7.51 -20.20 -1.96
N LEU A 260 8.32 -19.69 -1.04
CA LEU A 260 9.78 -19.65 -1.15
C LEU A 260 10.38 -21.06 -1.25
N LYS A 261 9.90 -22.03 -0.45
CA LYS A 261 10.30 -23.43 -0.57
C LYS A 261 9.92 -24.03 -1.93
N ASP A 262 8.74 -23.71 -2.44
CA ASP A 262 8.31 -24.18 -3.76
C ASP A 262 9.13 -23.52 -4.89
N ALA A 263 9.56 -22.26 -4.72
CA ALA A 263 10.40 -21.56 -5.68
C ALA A 263 11.76 -22.28 -5.84
N LEU A 264 12.35 -22.77 -4.74
CA LEU A 264 13.56 -23.61 -4.79
C LEU A 264 13.32 -24.94 -5.53
N LYS A 265 12.14 -25.56 -5.36
CA LYS A 265 11.79 -26.82 -6.04
C LYS A 265 11.67 -26.67 -7.56
N THR A 266 11.45 -25.46 -8.07
CA THR A 266 11.42 -25.20 -9.53
C THR A 266 12.75 -25.47 -10.22
N LYS A 267 13.86 -25.47 -9.44
CA LYS A 267 15.24 -25.54 -9.93
C LYS A 267 15.65 -24.40 -10.87
N LEU A 268 14.87 -23.31 -10.91
CA LEU A 268 15.28 -22.05 -11.57
C LEU A 268 16.36 -21.32 -10.76
N ILE A 269 16.34 -21.50 -9.44
CA ILE A 269 17.29 -20.94 -8.48
C ILE A 269 17.79 -22.05 -7.56
N SER A 270 19.02 -21.92 -7.08
CA SER A 270 19.62 -22.84 -6.10
C SER A 270 19.51 -22.33 -4.66
N ALA A 271 19.24 -21.04 -4.48
CA ALA A 271 19.11 -20.38 -3.19
C ALA A 271 18.20 -19.15 -3.32
N ILE A 272 17.63 -18.71 -2.19
CA ILE A 272 16.96 -17.42 -2.04
C ILE A 272 17.96 -16.50 -1.36
N SER A 273 18.51 -15.57 -2.13
CA SER A 273 19.65 -14.73 -1.77
C SER A 273 19.31 -13.24 -1.71
N GLY A 274 18.10 -12.84 -2.13
CA GLY A 274 17.76 -11.42 -2.30
C GLY A 274 18.80 -10.76 -3.20
N TYR A 275 19.49 -9.74 -2.69
CA TYR A 275 20.55 -9.01 -3.39
C TYR A 275 21.97 -9.55 -3.23
N GLN A 276 22.18 -10.73 -2.64
CA GLN A 276 23.53 -11.29 -2.47
C GLN A 276 24.13 -11.84 -3.79
N GLY A 277 23.32 -12.02 -4.83
CA GLY A 277 23.77 -12.36 -6.18
C GLY A 277 23.91 -11.15 -7.10
N ASP A 278 24.06 -11.40 -8.40
CA ASP A 278 23.98 -10.37 -9.43
C ASP A 278 22.52 -10.05 -9.81
N ASP A 279 22.33 -9.07 -10.71
CA ASP A 279 20.99 -8.66 -11.18
C ASP A 279 20.19 -9.85 -11.74
N VAL A 280 20.86 -10.78 -12.44
CA VAL A 280 20.22 -11.97 -13.02
C VAL A 280 19.74 -12.92 -11.93
N ASN A 281 20.52 -13.12 -10.87
CA ASN A 281 20.09 -13.92 -9.74
C ASN A 281 18.82 -13.33 -9.08
N THR A 282 18.74 -12.01 -8.91
CA THR A 282 17.52 -11.35 -8.42
C THR A 282 16.33 -11.60 -9.35
N ILE A 283 16.51 -11.39 -10.66
CA ILE A 283 15.46 -11.59 -11.67
C ILE A 283 14.97 -13.05 -11.68
N LEU A 284 15.87 -14.02 -11.59
CA LEU A 284 15.52 -15.44 -11.54
C LEU A 284 14.78 -15.82 -10.26
N GLN A 285 15.06 -15.18 -9.13
CA GLN A 285 14.27 -15.36 -7.90
C GLN A 285 12.83 -14.89 -8.11
N VAL A 286 12.62 -13.72 -8.73
CA VAL A 286 11.28 -13.21 -9.07
C VAL A 286 10.58 -14.14 -10.07
N ALA A 287 11.28 -14.61 -11.11
CA ALA A 287 10.74 -15.56 -12.09
C ALA A 287 10.36 -16.91 -11.46
N ALA A 288 11.12 -17.39 -10.48
CA ALA A 288 10.80 -18.61 -9.73
C ALA A 288 9.53 -18.44 -8.88
N ILE A 289 9.37 -17.28 -8.23
CA ILE A 289 8.14 -16.94 -7.50
C ILE A 289 6.95 -16.85 -8.45
N TRP A 290 7.11 -16.15 -9.58
CA TRP A 290 6.09 -16.06 -10.64
C TRP A 290 5.63 -17.43 -11.09
N LYS A 291 6.58 -18.34 -11.38
CA LYS A 291 6.27 -19.72 -11.76
C LYS A 291 5.44 -20.44 -10.69
N VAL A 292 5.81 -20.34 -9.41
CA VAL A 292 5.06 -20.99 -8.33
C VAL A 292 3.63 -20.48 -8.25
N LEU A 293 3.42 -19.17 -8.37
CA LEU A 293 2.08 -18.58 -8.33
C LEU A 293 1.26 -18.97 -9.57
N HIS A 294 1.88 -18.98 -10.77
CA HIS A 294 1.26 -19.48 -11.99
C HIS A 294 0.82 -20.95 -11.84
N ASP A 295 1.71 -21.81 -11.34
CA ASP A 295 1.44 -23.25 -11.16
C ASP A 295 0.34 -23.53 -10.12
N ARG A 296 0.14 -22.60 -9.18
CA ARG A 296 -0.97 -22.64 -8.22
C ARG A 296 -2.30 -22.16 -8.82
N GLY A 297 -2.30 -21.74 -10.08
CA GLY A 297 -3.49 -21.34 -10.82
C GLY A 297 -4.01 -19.97 -10.44
N PHE A 298 -3.14 -19.05 -10.00
CA PHE A 298 -3.53 -17.66 -9.77
C PHE A 298 -4.12 -17.05 -11.06
N GLN A 299 -5.37 -16.60 -10.98
CA GLN A 299 -6.11 -15.97 -12.06
C GLN A 299 -6.30 -14.48 -11.78
N TYR A 300 -6.20 -13.68 -12.86
CA TYR A 300 -6.66 -12.30 -12.79
C TYR A 300 -8.18 -12.26 -12.61
N SER A 301 -8.64 -11.44 -11.67
CA SER A 301 -10.05 -11.19 -11.40
C SER A 301 -10.28 -9.69 -11.35
N SER A 302 -11.01 -9.14 -12.31
CA SER A 302 -11.36 -7.70 -12.34
C SER A 302 -12.43 -7.32 -11.32
N ILE A 303 -12.79 -8.22 -10.40
CA ILE A 303 -13.78 -7.95 -9.36
C ILE A 303 -13.12 -7.09 -8.27
N THR A 304 -13.31 -5.79 -8.39
CA THR A 304 -12.90 -4.74 -7.43
C THR A 304 -14.07 -4.21 -6.60
N ALA A 305 -15.26 -4.83 -6.73
CA ALA A 305 -16.50 -4.33 -6.16
C ALA A 305 -16.40 -4.11 -4.64
N THR A 306 -16.42 -2.84 -4.23
CA THR A 306 -16.69 -2.41 -2.85
C THR A 306 -18.20 -2.33 -2.62
N SER A 307 -18.63 -2.50 -1.36
CA SER A 307 -20.03 -2.31 -0.96
C SER A 307 -20.53 -0.86 -1.10
N THR A 308 -19.66 0.08 -1.46
CA THR A 308 -20.02 1.46 -1.82
C THR A 308 -19.44 1.85 -3.16
N ASN A 309 -20.24 2.54 -3.96
CA ASN A 309 -19.80 3.17 -5.20
C ASN A 309 -18.86 4.32 -4.83
N SER A 310 -17.66 4.35 -5.43
CA SER A 310 -16.81 5.55 -5.39
C SER A 310 -17.64 6.77 -5.79
N THR A 311 -17.61 7.81 -4.97
CA THR A 311 -18.28 9.09 -5.27
C THR A 311 -17.30 10.04 -5.96
N ASN A 312 -17.79 11.18 -6.44
CA ASN A 312 -16.91 12.23 -6.97
C ASN A 312 -15.90 12.72 -5.91
N VAL A 313 -16.26 12.58 -4.63
CA VAL A 313 -15.52 13.09 -3.47
C VAL A 313 -14.71 12.00 -2.76
N LEU A 314 -15.09 10.73 -2.82
CA LEU A 314 -14.39 9.65 -2.11
C LEU A 314 -14.21 8.45 -3.03
N ALA A 315 -12.99 7.91 -3.06
CA ALA A 315 -12.71 6.66 -3.75
C ALA A 315 -12.00 5.69 -2.83
N SER A 316 -12.52 4.46 -2.79
CA SER A 316 -11.93 3.33 -2.07
C SER A 316 -12.10 2.06 -2.91
N GLN A 317 -11.30 1.05 -2.62
CA GLN A 317 -11.45 -0.27 -3.23
C GLN A 317 -11.18 -1.38 -2.21
N ALA A 318 -11.83 -2.53 -2.41
CA ALA A 318 -11.55 -3.71 -1.63
C ALA A 318 -10.24 -4.34 -2.13
N VAL A 319 -9.30 -4.52 -1.21
CA VAL A 319 -8.03 -5.19 -1.44
C VAL A 319 -8.07 -6.52 -0.72
N ARG A 320 -7.84 -7.60 -1.45
CA ARG A 320 -7.73 -8.93 -0.85
C ARG A 320 -6.45 -9.00 -0.02
N THR A 321 -6.55 -9.57 1.17
CA THR A 321 -5.38 -9.90 1.99
C THR A 321 -4.55 -10.97 1.31
N PHE A 322 -3.28 -11.09 1.70
CA PHE A 322 -2.37 -12.09 1.16
C PHE A 322 -2.97 -13.50 1.26
N ASP A 323 -3.48 -13.88 2.43
CA ASP A 323 -4.09 -15.19 2.65
C ASP A 323 -5.35 -15.42 1.82
N ASN A 324 -6.19 -14.39 1.61
CA ASN A 324 -7.39 -14.51 0.80
C ASN A 324 -7.03 -14.70 -0.69
N SER A 325 -6.06 -13.93 -1.20
CA SER A 325 -5.53 -14.14 -2.55
C SER A 325 -4.92 -15.53 -2.72
N MET A 326 -4.17 -16.02 -1.73
CA MET A 326 -3.61 -17.38 -1.74
C MET A 326 -4.67 -18.48 -1.68
N LYS A 327 -5.77 -18.28 -0.94
CA LYS A 327 -6.87 -19.27 -0.80
C LYS A 327 -7.77 -19.32 -2.04
N THR A 328 -8.06 -18.17 -2.63
CA THR A 328 -8.99 -18.06 -3.77
C THR A 328 -8.31 -18.22 -5.12
N ASN A 329 -6.97 -18.09 -5.16
CA ASN A 329 -6.18 -17.98 -6.39
C ASN A 329 -6.73 -16.88 -7.33
N GLN A 330 -7.29 -15.81 -6.76
CA GLN A 330 -7.82 -14.68 -7.52
C GLN A 330 -7.18 -13.38 -7.04
N ALA A 331 -6.81 -12.54 -8.00
CA ALA A 331 -6.22 -11.24 -7.73
C ALA A 331 -6.63 -10.22 -8.80
N ASN A 332 -7.07 -9.03 -8.38
CA ASN A 332 -7.07 -7.87 -9.27
C ASN A 332 -5.64 -7.30 -9.41
N CYS A 333 -5.50 -6.16 -10.09
CA CYS A 333 -4.19 -5.54 -10.35
C CYS A 333 -3.48 -5.11 -9.04
N VAL A 334 -4.22 -4.57 -8.07
CA VAL A 334 -3.70 -4.20 -6.75
C VAL A 334 -3.37 -5.44 -5.92
N ASP A 335 -4.29 -6.40 -5.84
CA ASP A 335 -4.10 -7.65 -5.08
C ASP A 335 -2.83 -8.39 -5.56
N GLY A 336 -2.66 -8.50 -6.89
CA GLY A 336 -1.50 -9.15 -7.49
C GLY A 336 -0.20 -8.43 -7.14
N THR A 337 -0.19 -7.10 -7.25
CA THR A 337 0.94 -6.26 -6.87
C THR A 337 1.26 -6.42 -5.38
N VAL A 338 0.25 -6.44 -4.50
CA VAL A 338 0.41 -6.64 -3.05
C VAL A 338 1.01 -8.02 -2.74
N VAL A 339 0.53 -9.09 -3.38
CA VAL A 339 1.06 -10.46 -3.20
C VAL A 339 2.52 -10.53 -3.59
N PHE A 340 2.89 -10.07 -4.78
CA PHE A 340 4.29 -10.06 -5.21
C PHE A 340 5.15 -9.16 -4.32
N ALA A 341 4.69 -7.95 -3.99
CA ALA A 341 5.43 -7.07 -3.11
C ALA A 341 5.70 -7.70 -1.74
N SER A 342 4.73 -8.44 -1.19
CA SER A 342 4.88 -9.16 0.07
C SER A 342 5.98 -10.23 -0.04
N LEU A 343 5.96 -11.03 -1.12
CA LEU A 343 6.94 -12.10 -1.36
C LEU A 343 8.36 -11.56 -1.59
N LEU A 344 8.50 -10.49 -2.39
CA LEU A 344 9.79 -9.91 -2.73
C LEU A 344 10.42 -9.21 -1.52
N ARG A 345 9.63 -8.46 -0.76
CA ARG A 345 10.13 -7.80 0.46
C ARG A 345 10.57 -8.79 1.52
N ALA A 346 9.89 -9.95 1.63
CA ALA A 346 10.29 -11.00 2.57
C ALA A 346 11.70 -11.56 2.28
N ILE A 347 12.19 -11.40 1.04
CA ILE A 347 13.54 -11.79 0.63
C ILE A 347 14.45 -10.57 0.40
N ASN A 348 14.12 -9.43 1.03
CA ASN A 348 14.84 -8.15 0.97
C ASN A 348 14.96 -7.53 -0.43
N ILE A 349 14.06 -7.86 -1.36
CA ILE A 349 13.94 -7.17 -2.63
C ILE A 349 13.01 -5.97 -2.46
N SER A 350 13.54 -4.77 -2.67
CA SER A 350 12.81 -3.52 -2.62
C SER A 350 11.84 -3.39 -3.78
N THR A 351 10.64 -2.89 -3.47
CA THR A 351 9.52 -2.80 -4.41
C THR A 351 8.91 -1.41 -4.48
N VAL A 352 8.31 -1.12 -5.63
CA VAL A 352 7.55 0.09 -5.94
C VAL A 352 6.19 -0.36 -6.43
N MET A 353 5.09 0.20 -5.91
CA MET A 353 3.79 0.03 -6.56
C MET A 353 3.63 1.13 -7.59
N VAL A 354 3.20 0.79 -8.80
CA VAL A 354 2.96 1.79 -9.84
C VAL A 354 1.49 1.78 -10.19
N LEU A 355 0.85 2.93 -10.01
CA LEU A 355 -0.56 3.13 -10.26
C LEU A 355 -0.75 4.04 -11.45
N THR A 356 -1.73 3.71 -12.28
CA THR A 356 -2.31 4.60 -13.28
C THR A 356 -3.77 4.86 -12.92
N HIS A 357 -4.53 5.56 -13.77
CA HIS A 357 -5.93 5.85 -13.52
C HIS A 357 -6.78 4.58 -13.28
N ASN A 358 -6.46 3.47 -13.97
CA ASN A 358 -7.25 2.23 -13.92
C ASN A 358 -6.42 0.95 -13.71
N HIS A 359 -5.11 1.07 -13.46
CA HIS A 359 -4.23 -0.09 -13.40
C HIS A 359 -3.18 -0.01 -12.29
N CYS A 360 -2.66 -1.17 -11.88
CA CYS A 360 -1.62 -1.29 -10.88
C CYS A 360 -0.68 -2.44 -11.25
N PHE A 361 0.62 -2.20 -11.14
CA PHE A 361 1.64 -3.20 -11.39
C PHE A 361 2.86 -2.96 -10.50
N LEU A 362 3.79 -3.91 -10.50
CA LEU A 362 4.90 -3.94 -9.55
C LEU A 362 6.20 -3.47 -10.21
N GLY A 363 6.88 -2.49 -9.60
CA GLY A 363 8.30 -2.26 -9.79
C GLY A 363 9.13 -3.03 -8.76
N PHE A 364 10.28 -3.58 -9.15
CA PHE A 364 11.25 -4.17 -8.23
C PHE A 364 12.68 -3.83 -8.66
N TYR A 365 13.53 -3.53 -7.68
CA TYR A 365 14.94 -3.26 -7.95
C TYR A 365 15.73 -4.56 -8.09
N THR A 366 16.71 -4.61 -8.99
CA THR A 366 17.52 -5.82 -9.21
C THR A 366 18.74 -5.92 -8.31
N SER A 367 19.11 -4.81 -7.66
CA SER A 367 20.26 -4.73 -6.76
C SER A 367 19.95 -3.90 -5.52
N SER A 368 20.75 -4.07 -4.46
CA SER A 368 20.66 -3.26 -3.24
C SER A 368 21.02 -1.79 -3.45
N LYS A 369 21.69 -1.45 -4.57
CA LYS A 369 22.01 -0.07 -4.95
C LYS A 369 20.78 0.70 -5.44
N ARG A 370 19.69 -0.01 -5.79
CA ARG A 370 18.45 0.55 -6.34
C ARG A 370 18.69 1.45 -7.57
N ASP A 371 19.70 1.12 -8.36
CA ASP A 371 20.09 1.83 -9.58
C ASP A 371 19.38 1.31 -10.84
N LYS A 372 18.84 0.09 -10.77
CA LYS A 372 18.07 -0.54 -11.84
C LYS A 372 16.76 -1.11 -11.31
N ILE A 373 15.67 -0.76 -11.96
CA ILE A 373 14.32 -1.26 -11.67
C ILE A 373 13.77 -1.99 -12.89
N LEU A 374 12.98 -3.03 -12.63
CA LEU A 374 12.14 -3.69 -13.61
C LEU A 374 10.68 -3.57 -13.17
N TYR A 375 9.79 -3.43 -14.14
CA TYR A 375 8.35 -3.45 -13.89
C TYR A 375 7.79 -4.79 -14.33
N LEU A 376 6.82 -5.31 -13.59
CA LEU A 376 6.22 -6.63 -13.76
C LEU A 376 4.70 -6.49 -13.87
N GLU A 377 4.16 -6.88 -15.03
CA GLU A 377 2.73 -6.91 -15.23
C GLU A 377 2.09 -8.11 -14.54
N THR A 378 1.57 -7.92 -13.32
CA THR A 378 1.05 -9.02 -12.51
C THR A 378 -0.24 -9.63 -13.05
N THR A 379 -1.00 -8.91 -13.89
CA THR A 379 -2.24 -9.46 -14.48
C THR A 379 -1.97 -10.50 -15.57
N MET A 380 -0.75 -10.52 -16.13
CA MET A 380 -0.32 -11.55 -17.08
C MET A 380 0.07 -12.87 -16.38
N LEU A 381 -0.09 -12.98 -15.06
CA LEU A 381 0.28 -14.16 -14.29
C LEU A 381 -0.44 -15.42 -14.77
N SER A 382 -1.69 -15.32 -15.23
CA SER A 382 -2.46 -16.44 -15.77
C SER A 382 -2.12 -16.81 -17.22
N ASN A 383 -1.33 -16.01 -17.93
CA ASN A 383 -1.04 -16.25 -19.35
C ASN A 383 -0.11 -17.46 -19.52
N SER A 384 -0.47 -18.38 -20.41
CA SER A 384 0.26 -19.61 -20.68
C SER A 384 0.69 -19.76 -22.14
N ASP A 385 0.57 -18.72 -22.96
CA ASP A 385 0.81 -18.75 -24.42
C ASP A 385 2.16 -19.33 -24.83
N ILE A 386 3.22 -19.03 -24.07
CA ILE A 386 4.57 -19.57 -24.29
C ILE A 386 4.74 -20.92 -23.59
N ILE A 387 4.16 -21.04 -22.39
CA ILE A 387 4.27 -22.21 -21.50
C ILE A 387 3.62 -23.45 -22.12
N ASP A 388 2.46 -23.31 -22.76
CA ASP A 388 1.66 -24.42 -23.32
C ASP A 388 2.27 -25.00 -24.60
N LYS A 389 3.06 -24.19 -25.33
CA LYS A 389 3.75 -24.62 -26.55
C LYS A 389 5.09 -25.31 -26.26
N ALA A 390 5.55 -25.30 -25.02
CA ALA A 390 6.87 -25.79 -24.64
C ALA A 390 6.89 -27.29 -24.37
N THR A 391 7.95 -27.96 -24.82
CA THR A 391 8.24 -29.35 -24.44
C THR A 391 8.66 -29.42 -22.97
N ALA A 392 8.54 -30.59 -22.35
CA ALA A 392 8.93 -30.80 -20.95
C ALA A 392 10.38 -30.34 -20.66
N ALA A 393 11.32 -30.62 -21.56
CA ALA A 393 12.72 -30.22 -21.44
C ALA A 393 12.94 -28.70 -21.48
N LYS A 394 12.03 -27.94 -22.10
CA LYS A 394 12.10 -26.48 -22.23
C LYS A 394 11.11 -25.75 -21.32
N LYS A 395 10.38 -26.47 -20.47
CA LYS A 395 9.28 -25.90 -19.68
C LYS A 395 9.76 -24.78 -18.77
N ASN A 396 10.87 -24.96 -18.05
CA ASN A 396 11.44 -23.91 -17.19
C ASN A 396 11.82 -22.65 -17.98
N GLN A 397 12.42 -22.79 -19.15
CA GLN A 397 12.72 -21.66 -20.02
C GLN A 397 11.44 -20.94 -20.47
N ALA A 398 10.38 -21.69 -20.78
CA ALA A 398 9.11 -21.11 -21.19
C ALA A 398 8.44 -20.28 -20.08
N TYR A 399 8.57 -20.68 -18.82
CA TYR A 399 8.15 -19.84 -17.68
C TYR A 399 8.96 -18.54 -17.60
N VAL A 400 10.28 -18.62 -17.76
CA VAL A 400 11.14 -17.43 -17.76
C VAL A 400 10.80 -16.52 -18.93
N ASP A 401 10.59 -17.07 -20.13
CA ASP A 401 10.20 -16.30 -21.32
C ASP A 401 8.82 -15.63 -21.13
N GLN A 402 7.84 -16.32 -20.54
CA GLN A 402 6.52 -15.76 -20.22
C GLN A 402 6.61 -14.65 -19.17
N PHE A 403 7.43 -14.85 -18.13
CA PHE A 403 7.73 -13.83 -17.13
C PHE A 403 8.40 -12.61 -17.75
N MET A 404 9.43 -12.80 -18.60
CA MET A 404 10.11 -11.71 -19.29
C MET A 404 9.18 -10.98 -20.26
N GLN A 405 8.20 -11.66 -20.85
CA GLN A 405 7.14 -11.00 -21.62
C GLN A 405 6.31 -10.05 -20.75
N ALA A 406 5.90 -10.48 -19.55
CA ALA A 406 5.20 -9.62 -18.59
C ALA A 406 6.06 -8.44 -18.11
N VAL A 407 7.36 -8.67 -17.90
CA VAL A 407 8.31 -7.60 -17.54
C VAL A 407 8.45 -6.58 -18.68
N LYS A 408 8.61 -7.08 -19.90
CA LYS A 408 8.75 -6.24 -21.09
C LYS A 408 7.47 -5.44 -21.36
N TYR A 409 6.31 -6.06 -21.19
CA TYR A 409 5.01 -5.40 -21.38
C TYR A 409 4.85 -4.21 -20.44
N ALA A 410 5.14 -4.39 -19.15
CA ALA A 410 5.13 -3.30 -18.18
C ALA A 410 6.21 -2.24 -18.49
N SER A 411 7.44 -2.66 -18.84
CA SER A 411 8.57 -1.74 -19.02
C SER A 411 8.54 -0.91 -20.31
N ASN A 412 7.91 -1.43 -21.39
CA ASN A 412 7.91 -0.81 -22.73
C ASN A 412 6.80 0.23 -22.95
N LYS A 413 6.07 0.65 -21.91
CA LYS A 413 4.97 1.63 -22.05
C LYS A 413 3.88 1.18 -23.05
N GLU A 414 3.62 -0.12 -23.15
CA GLU A 414 2.58 -0.62 -24.05
C GLU A 414 1.16 -0.28 -23.58
N TYR A 415 1.01 0.21 -22.33
CA TYR A 415 -0.25 0.82 -21.91
C TYR A 415 -0.42 2.22 -22.54
N PRO A 416 -1.57 2.50 -23.17
CA PRO A 416 -1.92 3.84 -23.66
C PRO A 416 -1.75 4.92 -22.58
N GLU A 417 -1.95 4.55 -21.32
CA GLU A 417 -1.91 5.43 -20.15
C GLU A 417 -0.49 5.90 -19.80
N TYR A 418 0.56 5.13 -20.09
CA TYR A 418 1.96 5.58 -19.95
C TYR A 418 2.32 6.75 -20.87
N LYS A 419 1.56 6.93 -21.97
CA LYS A 419 1.77 8.03 -22.92
C LYS A 419 1.13 9.33 -22.42
N ALA A 420 0.18 9.25 -21.49
CA ALA A 420 -0.34 10.36 -20.72
C ALA A 420 0.48 10.48 -19.41
N ALA A 421 1.70 11.01 -19.50
CA ALA A 421 2.69 11.05 -18.41
C ALA A 421 2.23 11.73 -17.09
N ASN A 422 1.02 12.31 -17.05
CA ASN A 422 0.49 13.03 -15.89
C ASN A 422 -0.28 12.13 -14.89
N ASP A 423 -0.59 10.88 -15.23
CA ASP A 423 -1.46 10.01 -14.40
C ASP A 423 -0.73 8.84 -13.72
N LEU A 424 0.60 8.74 -13.86
CA LEU A 424 1.39 7.68 -13.24
C LEU A 424 1.86 8.08 -11.84
N VAL A 425 1.57 7.24 -10.84
CA VAL A 425 1.98 7.41 -9.45
C VAL A 425 2.87 6.23 -9.05
N GLU A 426 4.12 6.52 -8.69
CA GLU A 426 5.03 5.53 -8.11
C GLU A 426 5.04 5.66 -6.58
N ILE A 427 4.82 4.53 -5.91
CA ILE A 427 4.77 4.42 -4.46
C ILE A 427 5.93 3.55 -4.03
N ASP A 428 7.02 4.18 -3.60
CA ASP A 428 8.16 3.47 -3.01
C ASP A 428 7.72 2.84 -1.69
N VAL A 429 7.61 1.51 -1.69
CA VAL A 429 7.08 0.78 -0.54
C VAL A 429 8.01 0.96 0.66
N ASP A 430 9.33 0.95 0.48
CA ASP A 430 10.26 1.13 1.60
C ASP A 430 10.13 2.50 2.26
N TYR A 431 9.95 3.57 1.47
CA TYR A 431 9.73 4.91 2.00
C TYR A 431 8.45 4.96 2.85
N TYR A 432 7.32 4.52 2.31
CA TYR A 432 6.04 4.58 3.02
C TYR A 432 6.00 3.67 4.24
N ARG A 433 6.69 2.52 4.21
CA ARG A 433 6.77 1.60 5.35
C ARG A 433 7.51 2.15 6.57
N SER A 434 8.19 3.29 6.44
CA SER A 434 8.76 4.01 7.59
C SER A 434 7.69 4.66 8.49
N PHE A 435 6.47 4.85 7.99
CA PHE A 435 5.38 5.51 8.72
C PHE A 435 3.97 4.95 8.44
N VAL A 436 3.83 3.99 7.52
CA VAL A 436 2.61 3.20 7.25
C VAL A 436 2.85 1.78 7.75
N ARG A 437 1.98 1.31 8.65
CA ARG A 437 2.08 -0.05 9.19
C ARG A 437 1.41 -1.09 8.29
N PRO A 438 1.98 -2.31 8.19
CA PRO A 438 1.24 -3.45 7.66
C PRO A 438 -0.03 -3.68 8.47
N LEU A 439 -1.10 -4.06 7.78
CA LEU A 439 -2.29 -4.58 8.43
C LEU A 439 -1.99 -5.95 9.05
N PRO A 440 -2.58 -6.25 10.22
CA PRO A 440 -2.43 -7.55 10.86
C PRO A 440 -2.96 -8.66 9.96
N PHE A 441 -2.40 -9.86 10.12
CA PHE A 441 -2.90 -11.06 9.46
C PHE A 441 -4.31 -11.39 9.96
N GLN A 442 -5.16 -11.88 9.06
CA GLN A 442 -6.53 -12.32 9.38
C GLN A 442 -6.59 -13.78 9.79
#